data_AF-A0A6A6F3Z4-F1
#
_entry.id   AF-A0A6A6F3Z4-F1
#
_cell.length_a   1.000
_cell.length_b   1.000
_cell.length_c   1.000
_cell.angle_alpha   90.00
_cell.angle_beta   90.00
_cell.angle_gamma   90.00
#
_symmetry.space_group_name_H-M   'P 1'
#
loop_
_entity.id
_entity.type
_entity.pdbx_description
1 polymer ?
#
loop_
_entity_poly.entity_id
_entity_poly.type
_entity_poly.pdbx_seq_one_letter_code
_entity_poly.pdbx_strand_id
1 'polypeptide(L)'
;MDQSSTRTHCHDEDCAEERRLDALKGFASLESFEELLAWTEDDVDALQRSNTPLLRRAQPEGEHGAKVMLIHDYMGGYNEYESCQGLVVSQELYSCDYLQFVETFVYFSHRLVAIPPPAWINTCHRNGVTVLGTLIVEPGSADVECILQQDELGSFWVARKLAKMAKCYGFDGWLINIETSFSLLSWSAAKLEGFLCQLRAELGVDGKVVWYDALTTLNFVWYQNTLNYVNLQFALAAGSMLTNYAWNPDLAQSGKVRALESDLGLENLYFGIDVWAQNHQKDSKHKRITWPKLFGGGTGTGLGVQVLQELGLNVGIFAPAWSYEHFNCHQSAVERAVWRGTPLPKDLSCECNPQRPHETAPYQQHGIVQYAKAFPAGSATCFHTNFERAFSRTHDGVLHAQLGSQNIQP
;
A
#
# COMPACT_ATOMS: atom_id res chain seq x y z
N MET A 1 6.10 13.30 23.63
CA MET A 1 6.50 13.29 25.05
C MET A 1 7.78 12.50 25.13
N ASP A 2 8.77 13.08 25.78
CA ASP A 2 10.12 12.57 25.94
C ASP A 2 10.10 11.43 26.97
N GLN A 3 10.49 10.22 26.55
CA GLN A 3 10.86 9.14 27.46
C GLN A 3 12.12 8.46 26.91
N SER A 4 13.25 9.12 27.10
CA SER A 4 14.53 8.41 27.19
C SER A 4 14.70 7.89 28.62
N SER A 5 14.77 6.56 28.78
CA SER A 5 15.61 5.91 29.78
C SER A 5 15.43 4.38 29.74
N THR A 6 16.57 3.70 29.76
CA THR A 6 16.82 2.31 30.16
C THR A 6 16.27 1.19 29.27
N ARG A 7 17.06 0.82 28.27
CA ARG A 7 16.99 -0.48 27.61
C ARG A 7 18.40 -0.89 27.17
N THR A 8 19.14 -1.52 28.08
CA THR A 8 20.46 -2.08 27.80
C THR A 8 20.53 -3.49 28.38
N HIS A 9 20.84 -4.45 27.50
CA HIS A 9 21.14 -5.89 27.74
C HIS A 9 20.02 -6.96 27.73
N CYS A 10 18.83 -6.69 27.19
CA CYS A 10 17.81 -7.73 26.92
C CYS A 10 17.11 -7.53 25.56
N HIS A 11 17.87 -7.29 24.48
CA HIS A 11 17.29 -6.90 23.18
C HIS A 11 17.47 -7.87 22.02
N ASP A 12 18.54 -8.65 22.00
CA ASP A 12 18.84 -9.45 20.79
C ASP A 12 18.11 -10.79 20.79
N GLU A 13 18.01 -11.48 21.94
CA GLU A 13 17.31 -12.77 22.05
C GLU A 13 15.79 -12.62 21.90
N ASP A 14 15.19 -11.63 22.55
CA ASP A 14 13.75 -11.35 22.44
C ASP A 14 13.37 -10.96 21.00
N CYS A 15 14.20 -10.16 20.33
CA CYS A 15 14.01 -9.78 18.92
C CYS A 15 14.22 -10.99 17.97
N ALA A 16 15.13 -11.90 18.30
CA ALA A 16 15.32 -13.13 17.53
C ALA A 16 14.13 -14.10 17.69
N GLU A 17 13.57 -14.25 18.89
CA GLU A 17 12.39 -15.10 19.09
C GLU A 17 11.13 -14.49 18.45
N GLU A 18 10.93 -13.17 18.54
CA GLU A 18 9.84 -12.49 17.84
C GLU A 18 9.92 -12.73 16.33
N ARG A 19 11.11 -12.57 15.72
CA ARG A 19 11.35 -12.89 14.31
C ARG A 19 11.08 -14.36 13.98
N ARG A 20 11.43 -15.29 14.88
CA ARG A 20 11.15 -16.71 14.71
C ARG A 20 9.65 -17.00 14.73
N LEU A 21 8.90 -16.37 15.63
CA LEU A 21 7.44 -16.48 15.72
C LEU A 21 6.76 -15.89 14.49
N ASP A 22 7.24 -14.74 14.01
CA ASP A 22 6.75 -14.10 12.78
C ASP A 22 7.03 -14.97 11.55
N ALA A 23 8.21 -15.57 11.46
CA ALA A 23 8.54 -16.52 10.39
C ALA A 23 7.57 -17.73 10.37
N LEU A 24 7.18 -18.25 11.54
CA LEU A 24 6.17 -19.32 11.63
C LEU A 24 4.79 -18.85 11.14
N LYS A 25 4.45 -17.57 11.30
CA LYS A 25 3.23 -16.97 10.73
C LYS A 25 3.33 -16.74 9.21
N GLY A 26 4.52 -16.89 8.64
CA GLY A 26 4.80 -16.59 7.23
C GLY A 26 5.15 -15.13 6.99
N PHE A 27 5.46 -14.36 8.04
CA PHE A 27 5.87 -12.97 7.93
C PHE A 27 7.37 -12.85 7.74
N ALA A 28 7.78 -11.81 7.04
CA ALA A 28 9.18 -11.45 6.84
C ALA A 28 9.30 -9.93 6.74
N SER A 29 10.20 -9.34 7.51
CA SER A 29 10.53 -7.93 7.43
C SER A 29 11.96 -7.71 7.88
N LEU A 30 12.55 -6.57 7.52
CA LEU A 30 13.88 -6.18 7.96
C LEU A 30 13.83 -4.77 8.54
N GLU A 31 14.58 -4.54 9.62
CA GLU A 31 14.61 -3.27 10.35
C GLU A 31 15.75 -2.35 9.89
N SER A 32 16.81 -2.91 9.29
CA SER A 32 18.05 -2.18 9.01
C SER A 32 18.71 -2.56 7.69
N PHE A 33 19.58 -1.67 7.18
CA PHE A 33 20.38 -1.97 6.00
C PHE A 33 21.41 -3.07 6.25
N GLU A 34 21.84 -3.29 7.48
CA GLU A 34 22.70 -4.41 7.87
C GLU A 34 21.97 -5.75 7.67
N GLU A 35 20.71 -5.84 8.13
CA GLU A 35 19.88 -7.02 7.92
C GLU A 35 19.61 -7.26 6.42
N LEU A 36 19.35 -6.19 5.66
CA LEU A 36 19.18 -6.27 4.21
C LEU A 36 20.45 -6.72 3.48
N LEU A 37 21.62 -6.29 3.95
CA LEU A 37 22.90 -6.74 3.42
C LEU A 37 23.13 -8.22 3.73
N ALA A 38 22.80 -8.65 4.95
CA ALA A 38 22.96 -10.02 5.42
C ALA A 38 21.99 -11.01 4.75
N TRP A 39 20.77 -10.58 4.41
CA TRP A 39 19.72 -11.45 3.85
C TRP A 39 20.18 -12.22 2.60
N THR A 40 19.88 -13.51 2.54
CA THR A 40 20.15 -14.41 1.43
C THR A 40 18.91 -15.20 1.03
N GLU A 41 18.97 -15.87 -0.12
CA GLU A 41 17.86 -16.70 -0.61
C GLU A 41 17.60 -17.92 0.30
N ASP A 42 18.60 -18.34 1.08
CA ASP A 42 18.53 -19.45 2.04
C ASP A 42 17.75 -19.09 3.31
N ASP A 43 17.55 -17.79 3.58
CA ASP A 43 16.76 -17.31 4.73
C ASP A 43 15.25 -17.42 4.48
N VAL A 44 14.81 -17.70 3.24
CA VAL A 44 13.41 -17.76 2.88
C VAL A 44 12.80 -19.12 3.21
N ASP A 45 11.93 -19.16 4.21
CA ASP A 45 11.14 -20.36 4.56
C ASP A 45 10.01 -20.63 3.55
N ALA A 46 9.65 -21.90 3.36
CA ALA A 46 8.55 -22.30 2.50
C ALA A 46 7.19 -21.69 2.93
N LEU A 47 6.98 -21.47 4.23
CA LEU A 47 5.79 -20.82 4.78
C LEU A 47 5.65 -19.36 4.38
N GLN A 48 6.75 -18.69 4.02
CA GLN A 48 6.76 -17.28 3.62
C GLN A 48 6.57 -17.09 2.11
N ARG A 49 6.68 -18.17 1.31
CA ARG A 49 6.55 -18.09 -0.15
C ARG A 49 5.10 -18.14 -0.58
N SER A 50 4.70 -17.22 -1.46
CA SER A 50 3.43 -17.33 -2.15
C SER A 50 3.42 -18.58 -3.04
N ASN A 51 2.23 -19.17 -3.22
CA ASN A 51 2.05 -20.38 -4.03
C ASN A 51 1.03 -20.20 -5.15
N THR A 52 0.43 -19.01 -5.24
CA THR A 52 -0.55 -18.65 -6.26
C THR A 52 0.10 -17.67 -7.25
N PRO A 53 0.31 -18.05 -8.52
CA PRO A 53 0.78 -17.13 -9.54
C PRO A 53 -0.24 -16.01 -9.80
N LEU A 54 0.24 -14.83 -10.19
CA LEU A 54 -0.61 -13.69 -10.55
C LEU A 54 -1.56 -14.06 -11.72
N LEU A 55 -2.87 -14.03 -11.45
CA LEU A 55 -3.89 -14.22 -12.47
C LEU A 55 -3.88 -13.03 -13.44
N ARG A 56 -3.65 -13.31 -14.73
CA ARG A 56 -3.76 -12.28 -15.77
C ARG A 56 -5.23 -11.98 -16.04
N ARG A 57 -5.67 -10.78 -15.67
CA ARG A 57 -7.03 -10.30 -15.92
C ARG A 57 -7.20 -9.90 -17.38
N ALA A 58 -8.39 -10.13 -17.92
CA ALA A 58 -8.75 -9.57 -19.22
C ALA A 58 -8.72 -8.04 -19.14
N GLN A 59 -8.18 -7.40 -20.19
CA GLN A 59 -8.32 -5.96 -20.31
C GLN A 59 -9.80 -5.64 -20.56
N PRO A 60 -10.46 -4.82 -19.72
CA PRO A 60 -11.86 -4.49 -19.93
C PRO A 60 -12.05 -3.85 -21.31
N GLU A 61 -13.15 -4.16 -21.98
CA GLU A 61 -13.57 -3.43 -23.17
C GLU A 61 -14.03 -2.02 -22.72
N GLY A 62 -13.14 -1.03 -22.82
CA GLY A 62 -13.40 0.37 -22.49
C GLY A 62 -12.43 0.97 -21.46
N GLU A 63 -12.25 2.29 -21.53
CA GLU A 63 -11.37 3.09 -20.64
C GLU A 63 -12.10 3.66 -19.40
N HIS A 64 -13.28 3.15 -19.06
CA HIS A 64 -14.08 3.78 -18.01
C HIS A 64 -13.54 3.43 -16.61
N GLY A 65 -13.01 4.44 -15.92
CA GLY A 65 -12.69 4.41 -14.49
C GLY A 65 -11.22 4.70 -14.17
N ALA A 66 -10.98 5.19 -12.95
CA ALA A 66 -9.64 5.37 -12.39
C ALA A 66 -9.08 4.02 -11.89
N LYS A 67 -7.81 3.72 -12.18
CA LYS A 67 -7.14 2.58 -11.54
C LYS A 67 -6.97 2.86 -10.05
N VAL A 68 -7.18 1.85 -9.22
CA VAL A 68 -7.02 1.95 -7.76
C VAL A 68 -5.78 1.18 -7.32
N MET A 69 -4.88 1.88 -6.64
CA MET A 69 -3.82 1.30 -5.83
C MET A 69 -4.24 1.38 -4.36
N LEU A 70 -4.29 0.26 -3.65
CA LEU A 70 -4.51 0.27 -2.20
C LEU A 70 -3.16 0.26 -1.50
N ILE A 71 -2.99 1.13 -0.50
CA ILE A 71 -1.84 1.11 0.41
C ILE A 71 -2.34 0.60 1.75
N HIS A 72 -2.16 -0.71 1.98
CA HIS A 72 -2.60 -1.45 3.16
C HIS A 72 -1.70 -1.14 4.34
N ASP A 73 -1.90 0.05 4.91
CA ASP A 73 -1.46 0.39 6.26
C ASP A 73 -2.60 0.06 7.22
N TYR A 74 -2.49 -1.08 7.90
CA TYR A 74 -3.51 -1.55 8.85
C TYR A 74 -2.86 -1.92 10.18
N MET A 75 -3.21 -1.16 11.24
CA MET A 75 -2.70 -1.39 12.61
C MET A 75 -1.17 -1.49 12.69
N GLY A 76 -0.44 -0.76 11.83
CA GLY A 76 1.03 -0.72 11.83
C GLY A 76 1.74 -1.83 11.05
N GLY A 77 1.01 -2.70 10.35
CA GLY A 77 1.59 -3.69 9.43
C GLY A 77 1.07 -5.10 9.66
N TYR A 78 1.93 -6.00 10.14
CA TYR A 78 1.65 -7.43 10.28
C TYR A 78 0.65 -7.72 11.39
N ASN A 79 -0.47 -8.33 11.00
CA ASN A 79 -1.55 -8.71 11.92
C ASN A 79 -1.71 -10.23 11.97
N GLU A 80 -1.95 -10.80 13.16
CA GLU A 80 -1.91 -12.26 13.35
C GLU A 80 -2.90 -13.05 12.46
N TYR A 81 -4.05 -12.46 12.10
CA TYR A 81 -5.04 -13.10 11.23
C TYR A 81 -4.56 -13.29 9.78
N GLU A 82 -3.48 -12.61 9.39
CA GLU A 82 -2.83 -12.70 8.08
C GLU A 82 -1.86 -13.89 8.00
N SER A 83 -1.72 -14.64 9.11
CA SER A 83 -0.90 -15.85 9.17
C SER A 83 -1.26 -16.84 8.07
N CYS A 84 -0.22 -17.43 7.46
CA CYS A 84 -0.36 -18.47 6.45
C CYS A 84 -1.01 -19.77 6.96
N GLN A 85 -1.07 -19.97 8.28
CA GLN A 85 -1.62 -21.19 8.90
C GLN A 85 -3.11 -21.06 9.26
N GLY A 86 -3.69 -19.86 9.11
CA GLY A 86 -5.01 -19.55 9.62
C GLY A 86 -5.05 -19.46 11.15
N LEU A 87 -6.04 -18.74 11.68
CA LEU A 87 -6.13 -18.45 13.11
C LEU A 87 -7.59 -18.38 13.57
N VAL A 88 -7.86 -18.79 14.81
CA VAL A 88 -9.14 -18.51 15.45
C VAL A 88 -9.16 -17.04 15.87
N VAL A 89 -10.17 -16.29 15.45
CA VAL A 89 -10.31 -14.86 15.73
C VAL A 89 -11.65 -14.58 16.41
N SER A 90 -11.72 -13.50 17.17
CA SER A 90 -12.94 -13.09 17.88
C SER A 90 -13.95 -12.38 16.96
N GLN A 91 -13.48 -11.75 15.89
CA GLN A 91 -14.27 -10.95 14.95
C GLN A 91 -13.65 -10.95 13.54
N GLU A 92 -14.45 -10.59 12.53
CA GLU A 92 -13.93 -10.36 11.18
C GLU A 92 -13.04 -9.11 11.17
N LEU A 93 -11.94 -9.18 10.44
CA LEU A 93 -10.96 -8.12 10.26
C LEU A 93 -10.94 -7.71 8.78
N TYR A 94 -10.14 -6.72 8.41
CA TYR A 94 -10.12 -6.24 7.03
C TYR A 94 -9.59 -7.31 6.06
N SER A 95 -10.34 -7.63 5.02
CA SER A 95 -9.92 -8.57 3.96
C SER A 95 -10.15 -8.07 2.54
N CYS A 96 -10.60 -6.82 2.38
CA CYS A 96 -10.96 -6.20 1.10
C CYS A 96 -11.89 -7.07 0.23
N ASP A 97 -13.20 -6.89 0.36
CA ASP A 97 -14.19 -7.61 -0.47
C ASP A 97 -14.32 -7.03 -1.91
N TYR A 98 -13.47 -6.07 -2.29
CA TYR A 98 -13.58 -5.27 -3.53
C TYR A 98 -12.36 -5.38 -4.47
N LEU A 99 -11.60 -6.48 -4.41
CA LEU A 99 -10.37 -6.69 -5.19
C LEU A 99 -10.58 -6.58 -6.72
N GLN A 100 -11.80 -6.78 -7.23
CA GLN A 100 -12.15 -6.54 -8.63
C GLN A 100 -12.05 -5.06 -9.04
N PHE A 101 -11.95 -4.12 -8.11
CA PHE A 101 -11.71 -2.70 -8.39
C PHE A 101 -10.28 -2.25 -8.08
N VAL A 102 -9.41 -3.17 -7.65
CA VAL A 102 -8.04 -2.90 -7.24
C VAL A 102 -7.08 -3.37 -8.32
N GLU A 103 -6.23 -2.47 -8.82
CA GLU A 103 -5.17 -2.83 -9.76
C GLU A 103 -3.92 -3.31 -9.00
N THR A 104 -3.51 -2.54 -8.00
CA THR A 104 -2.28 -2.76 -7.22
C THR A 104 -2.60 -2.75 -5.73
N PHE A 105 -2.02 -3.66 -4.98
CA PHE A 105 -2.07 -3.73 -3.52
C PHE A 105 -0.66 -3.58 -2.98
N VAL A 106 -0.42 -2.54 -2.19
CA VAL A 106 0.86 -2.29 -1.51
C VAL A 106 0.70 -2.72 -0.07
N TYR A 107 1.48 -3.71 0.36
CA TYR A 107 1.56 -4.06 1.77
C TYR A 107 2.50 -3.09 2.48
N PHE A 108 1.96 -2.32 3.41
CA PHE A 108 2.67 -1.22 4.07
C PHE A 108 2.89 -1.53 5.54
N SER A 109 4.08 -1.22 6.03
CA SER A 109 4.40 -1.22 7.47
C SER A 109 5.50 -0.20 7.71
N HIS A 110 5.78 0.09 8.97
CA HIS A 110 6.87 0.99 9.38
C HIS A 110 8.22 0.26 9.56
N ARG A 111 8.38 -0.91 8.94
CA ARG A 111 9.65 -1.65 8.86
C ARG A 111 10.43 -1.17 7.65
N LEU A 112 11.76 -1.06 7.74
CA LEU A 112 12.61 -0.61 6.61
C LEU A 112 12.27 -1.36 5.32
N VAL A 113 12.18 -2.69 5.41
CA VAL A 113 11.72 -3.57 4.33
C VAL A 113 10.51 -4.37 4.81
N ALA A 114 9.36 -4.15 4.18
CA ALA A 114 8.13 -4.87 4.43
C ALA A 114 7.85 -5.84 3.27
N ILE A 115 7.96 -7.15 3.53
CA ILE A 115 7.60 -8.20 2.56
C ILE A 115 6.14 -8.60 2.79
N PRO A 116 5.26 -8.56 1.77
CA PRO A 116 3.86 -8.90 1.92
C PRO A 116 3.68 -10.34 2.44
N PRO A 117 2.77 -10.61 3.40
CA PRO A 117 2.45 -11.97 3.82
C PRO A 117 1.94 -12.81 2.64
N PRO A 118 2.29 -14.10 2.57
CA PRO A 118 1.86 -14.98 1.47
C PRO A 118 0.34 -15.14 1.42
N ALA A 119 -0.37 -14.99 2.54
CA ALA A 119 -1.83 -14.94 2.54
C ALA A 119 -2.38 -13.77 1.71
N TRP A 120 -1.84 -12.57 1.87
CA TRP A 120 -2.21 -11.40 1.06
C TRP A 120 -1.78 -11.58 -0.40
N ILE A 121 -0.56 -12.07 -0.64
CA ILE A 121 -0.05 -12.32 -2.00
C ILE A 121 -0.99 -13.28 -2.73
N ASN A 122 -1.29 -14.44 -2.12
CA ASN A 122 -2.12 -15.47 -2.74
C ASN A 122 -3.52 -14.96 -3.06
N THR A 123 -4.14 -14.21 -2.14
CA THR A 123 -5.49 -13.66 -2.32
C THR A 123 -5.53 -12.59 -3.40
N CYS A 124 -4.56 -11.69 -3.43
CA CYS A 124 -4.44 -10.68 -4.47
C CYS A 124 -4.15 -11.32 -5.83
N HIS A 125 -3.20 -12.24 -5.92
CA HIS A 125 -2.84 -12.94 -7.15
C HIS A 125 -4.01 -13.75 -7.71
N ARG A 126 -4.80 -14.43 -6.87
CA ARG A 126 -6.03 -15.13 -7.29
C ARG A 126 -7.05 -14.18 -7.91
N ASN A 127 -7.09 -12.93 -7.45
CA ASN A 127 -7.94 -11.86 -7.99
C ASN A 127 -7.22 -11.03 -9.08
N GLY A 128 -6.00 -11.40 -9.48
CA GLY A 128 -5.20 -10.74 -10.51
C GLY A 128 -4.69 -9.34 -10.14
N VAL A 129 -4.58 -9.07 -8.84
CA VAL A 129 -4.08 -7.82 -8.27
C VAL A 129 -2.56 -7.92 -8.08
N THR A 130 -1.82 -6.96 -8.62
CA THR A 130 -0.37 -6.85 -8.45
C THR A 130 -0.04 -6.50 -7.00
N VAL A 131 0.92 -7.19 -6.39
CA VAL A 131 1.28 -7.01 -4.98
C VAL A 131 2.68 -6.43 -4.82
N LEU A 132 2.79 -5.31 -4.11
CA LEU A 132 4.05 -4.65 -3.83
C LEU A 132 4.39 -4.75 -2.33
N GLY A 133 5.66 -5.00 -2.03
CA GLY A 133 6.23 -4.69 -0.73
C GLY A 133 6.53 -3.19 -0.59
N THR A 134 7.04 -2.80 0.57
CA THR A 134 7.45 -1.42 0.83
C THR A 134 8.91 -1.37 1.29
N LEU A 135 9.72 -0.52 0.65
CA LEU A 135 10.96 0.01 1.23
C LEU A 135 10.64 1.40 1.76
N ILE A 136 10.66 1.59 3.08
CA ILE A 136 10.44 2.90 3.70
C ILE A 136 11.67 3.34 4.49
N VAL A 137 12.13 4.56 4.24
CA VAL A 137 13.19 5.19 5.03
C VAL A 137 12.59 6.37 5.78
N GLU A 138 12.30 6.17 7.06
CA GLU A 138 11.71 7.19 7.93
C GLU A 138 12.75 8.20 8.43
N PRO A 139 12.32 9.40 8.88
CA PRO A 139 13.21 10.34 9.54
C PRO A 139 13.98 9.69 10.70
N GLY A 140 15.31 9.80 10.67
CA GLY A 140 16.17 9.22 11.70
C GLY A 140 16.66 7.80 11.41
N SER A 141 16.27 7.19 10.28
CA SER A 141 16.84 5.92 9.82
C SER A 141 18.36 6.03 9.64
N ALA A 142 19.09 5.05 10.16
CA ALA A 142 20.54 4.96 9.96
C ALA A 142 20.89 4.44 8.55
N ASP A 143 22.11 4.74 8.09
CA ASP A 143 22.73 4.15 6.90
C ASP A 143 21.95 4.27 5.58
N VAL A 144 21.08 5.28 5.44
CA VAL A 144 20.33 5.56 4.21
C VAL A 144 21.21 5.61 2.95
N GLU A 145 22.47 6.03 3.10
CA GLU A 145 23.47 6.08 2.02
C GLU A 145 23.71 4.73 1.34
N CYS A 146 23.39 3.61 1.99
CA CYS A 146 23.41 2.28 1.42
C CYS A 146 22.62 2.17 0.11
N ILE A 147 21.51 2.91 -0.03
CA ILE A 147 20.72 2.96 -1.28
C ILE A 147 21.56 3.46 -2.46
N LEU A 148 22.50 4.37 -2.22
CA LEU A 148 23.35 5.00 -3.25
C LEU A 148 24.66 4.24 -3.49
N GLN A 149 24.92 3.18 -2.72
CA GLN A 149 26.16 2.41 -2.84
C GLN A 149 26.11 1.45 -4.03
N GLN A 150 27.17 1.49 -4.81
CA GLN A 150 27.41 0.61 -5.94
C GLN A 150 28.60 -0.29 -5.62
N ASP A 151 28.60 -1.51 -6.14
CA ASP A 151 29.80 -2.35 -6.14
C ASP A 151 30.81 -1.92 -7.22
N GLU A 152 31.92 -2.65 -7.33
CA GLU A 152 32.99 -2.39 -8.29
C GLU A 152 32.53 -2.41 -9.76
N LEU A 153 31.40 -3.06 -10.06
CA LEU A 153 30.80 -3.13 -11.39
C LEU A 153 29.75 -2.03 -11.63
N GLY A 154 29.56 -1.12 -10.66
CA GLY A 154 28.58 -0.03 -10.76
C GLY A 154 27.15 -0.44 -10.42
N SER A 155 26.95 -1.63 -9.85
CA SER A 155 25.61 -2.15 -9.56
C SER A 155 25.19 -1.87 -8.12
N PHE A 156 23.98 -1.35 -7.95
CA PHE A 156 23.36 -1.04 -6.66
C PHE A 156 22.96 -2.33 -5.95
N TRP A 157 23.61 -2.62 -4.84
CA TRP A 157 23.39 -3.89 -4.14
C TRP A 157 22.02 -3.95 -3.46
N VAL A 158 21.49 -2.82 -2.99
CA VAL A 158 20.13 -2.72 -2.42
C VAL A 158 19.08 -3.10 -3.48
N ALA A 159 19.21 -2.59 -4.70
CA ALA A 159 18.31 -2.93 -5.81
C ALA A 159 18.27 -4.43 -6.07
N ARG A 160 19.45 -5.09 -6.10
CA ARG A 160 19.54 -6.55 -6.26
C ARG A 160 18.84 -7.34 -5.17
N LYS A 161 19.04 -6.94 -3.91
CA LYS A 161 18.42 -7.63 -2.77
C LYS A 161 16.90 -7.53 -2.85
N LEU A 162 16.37 -6.34 -3.10
CA LEU A 162 14.93 -6.11 -3.23
C LEU A 162 14.32 -6.87 -4.42
N ALA A 163 14.98 -6.89 -5.59
CA ALA A 163 14.50 -7.66 -6.73
C ALA A 163 14.51 -9.17 -6.46
N LYS A 164 15.56 -9.69 -5.81
CA LYS A 164 15.66 -11.09 -5.39
C LYS A 164 14.57 -11.47 -4.39
N MET A 165 14.31 -10.62 -3.39
CA MET A 165 13.23 -10.85 -2.42
C MET A 165 11.87 -10.96 -3.12
N ALA A 166 11.53 -10.02 -4.01
CA ALA A 166 10.28 -10.08 -4.79
C ALA A 166 10.13 -11.43 -5.50
N LYS A 167 11.19 -11.91 -6.15
CA LYS A 167 11.21 -13.21 -6.81
C LYS A 167 11.10 -14.40 -5.86
N CYS A 168 11.81 -14.39 -4.72
CA CYS A 168 11.86 -15.52 -3.78
C CYS A 168 10.56 -15.69 -2.99
N TYR A 169 9.98 -14.59 -2.52
CA TYR A 169 8.72 -14.58 -1.78
C TYR A 169 7.50 -14.61 -2.73
N GLY A 170 7.69 -14.24 -3.99
CA GLY A 170 6.70 -14.38 -5.06
C GLY A 170 5.69 -13.23 -5.13
N PHE A 171 6.15 -11.99 -4.98
CA PHE A 171 5.37 -10.75 -5.21
C PHE A 171 6.01 -9.89 -6.31
N ASP A 172 5.37 -8.80 -6.70
CA ASP A 172 5.56 -8.18 -8.02
C ASP A 172 6.40 -6.89 -8.03
N GLY A 173 6.86 -6.42 -6.87
CA GLY A 173 7.74 -5.24 -6.79
C GLY A 173 7.56 -4.39 -5.54
N TRP A 174 7.82 -3.08 -5.65
CA TRP A 174 8.08 -2.24 -4.48
C TRP A 174 7.48 -0.83 -4.58
N LEU A 175 6.86 -0.38 -3.50
CA LEU A 175 6.75 1.05 -3.18
C LEU A 175 8.07 1.50 -2.53
N ILE A 176 8.67 2.56 -3.07
CA ILE A 176 9.87 3.20 -2.52
C ILE A 176 9.43 4.52 -1.87
N ASN A 177 9.49 4.58 -0.55
CA ASN A 177 9.15 5.77 0.23
C ASN A 177 10.36 6.26 1.03
N ILE A 178 11.00 7.34 0.57
CA ILE A 178 12.15 7.94 1.27
C ILE A 178 11.71 9.26 1.91
N GLU A 179 11.47 9.22 3.22
CA GLU A 179 11.00 10.33 4.07
C GLU A 179 12.17 11.00 4.81
N THR A 180 13.38 10.93 4.26
CA THR A 180 14.57 11.60 4.82
C THR A 180 15.49 12.12 3.72
N SER A 181 16.31 13.12 4.06
CA SER A 181 17.42 13.58 3.22
C SER A 181 18.66 12.71 3.41
N PHE A 182 19.49 12.64 2.37
CA PHE A 182 20.83 12.08 2.43
C PHE A 182 21.84 13.13 2.94
N SER A 183 22.99 12.70 3.41
CA SER A 183 24.14 13.57 3.66
C SER A 183 24.59 14.26 2.38
N LEU A 184 24.92 15.55 2.46
CA LEU A 184 25.41 16.32 1.31
C LEU A 184 26.71 15.74 0.71
N LEU A 185 27.49 14.98 1.48
CA LEU A 185 28.72 14.34 1.01
C LEU A 185 28.46 13.13 0.10
N SER A 186 27.31 12.49 0.28
CA SER A 186 26.98 11.22 -0.37
C SER A 186 25.87 11.37 -1.42
N TRP A 187 25.04 12.41 -1.27
CA TRP A 187 23.89 12.66 -2.14
C TRP A 187 24.26 12.72 -3.62
N SER A 188 23.50 11.98 -4.42
CA SER A 188 23.53 12.06 -5.87
C SER A 188 22.19 11.65 -6.45
N ALA A 189 21.46 12.60 -7.03
CA ALA A 189 20.21 12.32 -7.72
C ALA A 189 20.40 11.28 -8.84
N ALA A 190 21.52 11.33 -9.55
CA ALA A 190 21.85 10.36 -10.60
C ALA A 190 22.08 8.94 -10.06
N LYS A 191 22.62 8.79 -8.84
CA LYS A 191 22.75 7.48 -8.19
C LYS A 191 21.40 6.95 -7.73
N LEU A 192 20.55 7.80 -7.15
CA LEU A 192 19.20 7.38 -6.75
C LEU A 192 18.36 6.98 -7.98
N GLU A 193 18.45 7.74 -9.07
CA GLU A 193 17.89 7.37 -10.36
C GLU A 193 18.42 6.02 -10.85
N GLY A 194 19.74 5.80 -10.80
CA GLY A 194 20.38 4.54 -11.16
C GLY A 194 19.88 3.35 -10.34
N PHE A 195 19.72 3.53 -9.02
CA PHE A 195 19.14 2.53 -8.12
C PHE A 195 17.72 2.14 -8.56
N LEU A 196 16.85 3.12 -8.81
CA LEU A 196 15.47 2.89 -9.23
C LEU A 196 15.40 2.20 -10.60
N CYS A 197 16.21 2.67 -11.56
CA CYS A 197 16.31 2.07 -12.88
C CYS A 197 16.79 0.61 -12.82
N GLN A 198 17.80 0.32 -12.00
CA GLN A 198 18.30 -1.04 -11.83
C GLN A 198 17.25 -1.93 -11.16
N LEU A 199 16.60 -1.47 -10.09
CA LEU A 199 15.54 -2.24 -9.41
C LEU A 199 14.42 -2.61 -10.39
N ARG A 200 13.94 -1.64 -11.18
CA ARG A 200 12.93 -1.88 -12.20
C ARG A 200 13.42 -2.89 -13.26
N ALA A 201 14.65 -2.74 -13.73
CA ALA A 201 15.22 -3.64 -14.74
C ALA A 201 15.34 -5.09 -14.23
N GLU A 202 15.70 -5.29 -12.97
CA GLU A 202 15.87 -6.62 -12.37
C GLU A 202 14.54 -7.31 -12.03
N LEU A 203 13.50 -6.54 -11.70
CA LEU A 203 12.15 -7.08 -11.56
C LEU A 203 11.56 -7.52 -12.91
N GLY A 204 12.02 -6.91 -14.01
CA GLY A 204 11.61 -7.25 -15.37
C GLY A 204 10.27 -6.64 -15.79
N VAL A 205 9.77 -7.05 -16.96
CA VAL A 205 8.61 -6.43 -17.63
C VAL A 205 7.29 -6.58 -16.87
N ASP A 206 7.15 -7.61 -16.05
CA ASP A 206 5.96 -7.88 -15.24
C ASP A 206 6.04 -7.21 -13.84
N GLY A 207 7.20 -6.64 -13.49
CA GLY A 207 7.43 -6.01 -12.20
C GLY A 207 7.06 -4.52 -12.14
N LYS A 208 6.79 -4.02 -10.94
CA LYS A 208 6.38 -2.62 -10.73
C LYS A 208 7.16 -1.94 -9.60
N VAL A 209 7.70 -0.76 -9.87
CA VAL A 209 8.32 0.11 -8.86
C VAL A 209 7.53 1.40 -8.81
N VAL A 210 7.13 1.82 -7.61
CA VAL A 210 6.37 3.05 -7.40
C VAL A 210 7.21 4.00 -6.54
N TRP A 211 7.46 5.20 -7.04
CA TRP A 211 8.10 6.27 -6.27
C TRP A 211 7.04 7.06 -5.47
N TYR A 212 7.26 7.25 -4.17
CA TYR A 212 6.42 8.13 -3.36
C TYR A 212 6.92 9.57 -3.38
N ASP A 213 6.00 10.54 -3.49
CA ASP A 213 6.27 11.98 -3.52
C ASP A 213 6.73 12.55 -2.17
N ALA A 214 7.92 12.18 -1.69
CA ALA A 214 8.53 12.72 -0.47
C ALA A 214 9.86 13.43 -0.75
N LEU A 215 10.93 12.68 -0.99
CA LEU A 215 12.25 13.22 -1.33
C LEU A 215 12.27 13.84 -2.73
N THR A 216 12.82 15.04 -2.84
CA THR A 216 12.99 15.73 -4.13
C THR A 216 14.41 15.59 -4.68
N THR A 217 14.61 15.92 -5.96
CA THR A 217 15.95 15.98 -6.60
C THR A 217 16.89 16.97 -5.93
N LEU A 218 16.37 17.85 -5.06
CA LEU A 218 17.12 18.81 -4.26
C LEU A 218 17.59 18.26 -2.90
N ASN A 219 17.38 16.97 -2.61
CA ASN A 219 17.79 16.29 -1.38
C ASN A 219 17.10 16.75 -0.10
N PHE A 220 15.81 17.08 -0.16
CA PHE A 220 15.01 17.27 1.03
C PHE A 220 13.58 16.79 0.80
N VAL A 221 12.94 16.38 1.90
CA VAL A 221 11.54 15.96 1.91
C VAL A 221 10.66 17.19 1.70
N TRP A 222 9.94 17.20 0.58
CA TRP A 222 9.01 18.25 0.24
C TRP A 222 7.94 17.71 -0.69
N TYR A 223 6.81 17.33 -0.10
CA TYR A 223 5.65 16.79 -0.80
C TYR A 223 5.09 17.81 -1.81
N GLN A 224 5.16 17.49 -3.10
CA GLN A 224 4.67 18.38 -4.16
C GLN A 224 3.15 18.25 -4.33
N ASN A 225 2.58 17.12 -3.91
CA ASN A 225 1.19 16.72 -4.12
C ASN A 225 0.81 16.71 -5.62
N THR A 226 1.80 16.57 -6.48
CA THR A 226 1.65 16.52 -7.94
C THR A 226 2.96 16.08 -8.58
N LEU A 227 2.91 15.64 -9.84
CA LEU A 227 4.10 15.39 -10.65
C LEU A 227 4.64 16.71 -11.21
N ASN A 228 5.91 17.03 -10.93
CA ASN A 228 6.58 18.21 -11.45
C ASN A 228 8.10 18.00 -11.60
N TYR A 229 8.85 19.05 -11.94
CA TYR A 229 10.28 18.93 -12.24
C TYR A 229 11.16 18.44 -11.09
N VAL A 230 10.75 18.62 -9.82
CA VAL A 230 11.59 18.24 -8.67
C VAL A 230 11.38 16.78 -8.22
N ASN A 231 10.42 16.06 -8.82
CA ASN A 231 10.19 14.63 -8.58
C ASN A 231 10.10 13.78 -9.87
N LEU A 232 10.02 14.42 -11.05
CA LEU A 232 9.91 13.74 -12.35
C LEU A 232 11.05 12.73 -12.61
N GLN A 233 12.30 13.08 -12.27
CA GLN A 233 13.45 12.20 -12.50
C GLN A 233 13.26 10.83 -11.82
N PHE A 234 12.82 10.82 -10.56
CA PHE A 234 12.62 9.58 -9.81
C PHE A 234 11.35 8.85 -10.24
N ALA A 235 10.29 9.58 -10.61
CA ALA A 235 9.09 9.00 -11.19
C ALA A 235 9.39 8.23 -12.49
N LEU A 236 10.17 8.81 -13.40
CA LEU A 236 10.57 8.17 -14.65
C LEU A 236 11.46 6.94 -14.41
N ALA A 237 12.37 7.02 -13.44
CA ALA A 237 13.26 5.91 -13.08
C ALA A 237 12.51 4.73 -12.48
N ALA A 238 11.57 4.99 -11.57
CA ALA A 238 10.69 3.98 -11.00
C ALA A 238 9.66 3.45 -12.03
N GLY A 239 9.22 4.29 -12.95
CA GLY A 239 8.17 3.97 -13.93
C GLY A 239 6.75 4.14 -13.40
N SER A 240 6.57 4.52 -12.15
CA SER A 240 5.28 4.92 -11.57
C SER A 240 5.50 5.85 -10.39
N MET A 241 4.49 6.68 -10.10
CA MET A 241 4.53 7.62 -9.00
C MET A 241 3.21 7.67 -8.22
N LEU A 242 3.31 7.70 -6.90
CA LEU A 242 2.21 7.99 -5.98
C LEU A 242 2.44 9.37 -5.35
N THR A 243 1.52 10.31 -5.59
CA THR A 243 1.59 11.64 -4.95
C THR A 243 1.24 11.57 -3.47
N ASN A 244 1.73 12.55 -2.71
CA ASN A 244 1.20 12.82 -1.37
C ASN A 244 -0.26 13.31 -1.44
N TYR A 245 -0.90 13.37 -0.27
CA TYR A 245 -2.35 13.43 -0.15
C TYR A 245 -2.97 14.83 -0.32
N ALA A 246 -2.18 15.90 -0.17
CA ALA A 246 -2.70 17.28 -0.07
C ALA A 246 -2.86 17.99 -1.43
N TRP A 247 -3.26 17.25 -2.46
CA TRP A 247 -3.52 17.80 -3.79
C TRP A 247 -4.89 18.49 -3.87
N ASN A 248 -5.14 19.18 -4.97
CA ASN A 248 -6.44 19.75 -5.34
C ASN A 248 -6.63 19.60 -6.87
N PRO A 249 -7.81 19.92 -7.44
CA PRO A 249 -8.03 19.75 -8.88
C PRO A 249 -7.00 20.46 -9.78
N ASP A 250 -6.50 21.63 -9.39
CA ASP A 250 -5.49 22.36 -10.16
C ASP A 250 -4.13 21.63 -10.16
N LEU A 251 -3.72 21.10 -8.99
CA LEU A 251 -2.51 20.29 -8.87
C LEU A 251 -2.65 18.96 -9.63
N ALA A 252 -3.82 18.33 -9.60
CA ALA A 252 -4.11 17.12 -10.37
C ALA A 252 -4.01 17.39 -11.88
N GLN A 253 -4.61 18.48 -12.35
CA GLN A 253 -4.52 18.90 -13.74
C GLN A 253 -3.08 19.26 -14.15
N SER A 254 -2.30 19.90 -13.27
CA SER A 254 -0.89 20.20 -13.52
C SER A 254 -0.05 18.92 -13.66
N GLY A 255 -0.27 17.95 -12.77
CA GLY A 255 0.41 16.65 -12.82
C GLY A 255 0.03 15.85 -14.06
N LYS A 256 -1.24 15.90 -14.49
CA LYS A 256 -1.69 15.34 -15.76
C LYS A 256 -0.92 15.91 -16.96
N VAL A 257 -0.81 17.23 -17.05
CA VAL A 257 -0.06 17.88 -18.14
C VAL A 257 1.40 17.42 -18.11
N ARG A 258 2.04 17.42 -16.94
CA ARG A 258 3.43 16.96 -16.80
C ARG A 258 3.62 15.50 -17.22
N ALA A 259 2.69 14.63 -16.85
CA ALA A 259 2.73 13.21 -17.21
C ALA A 259 2.61 13.01 -18.73
N LEU A 260 1.72 13.75 -19.39
CA LEU A 260 1.54 13.72 -20.85
C LEU A 260 2.73 14.30 -21.62
N GLU A 261 3.45 15.26 -21.04
CA GLU A 261 4.66 15.86 -21.61
C GLU A 261 5.93 15.01 -21.38
N SER A 262 5.83 13.91 -20.63
CA SER A 262 6.96 13.06 -20.26
C SER A 262 6.73 11.60 -20.64
N ASP A 263 7.77 10.78 -20.58
CA ASP A 263 7.66 9.34 -20.86
C ASP A 263 6.98 8.53 -19.74
N LEU A 264 6.48 9.18 -18.67
CA LEU A 264 5.79 8.48 -17.58
C LEU A 264 4.40 7.99 -18.00
N GLY A 265 3.65 8.80 -18.74
CA GLY A 265 2.26 8.50 -19.12
C GLY A 265 1.27 8.62 -17.96
N LEU A 266 -0.03 8.65 -18.30
CA LEU A 266 -1.11 8.77 -17.32
C LEU A 266 -1.35 7.47 -16.56
N GLU A 267 -1.09 6.31 -17.17
CA GLU A 267 -1.32 5.00 -16.56
C GLU A 267 -0.46 4.72 -15.32
N ASN A 268 0.57 5.54 -15.10
CA ASN A 268 1.62 5.38 -14.10
C ASN A 268 1.62 6.49 -13.03
N LEU A 269 0.68 7.43 -13.10
CA LEU A 269 0.53 8.51 -12.11
C LEU A 269 -0.71 8.27 -11.23
N TYR A 270 -0.49 8.16 -9.92
CA TYR A 270 -1.52 7.91 -8.91
C TYR A 270 -1.56 9.06 -7.91
N PHE A 271 -2.75 9.59 -7.64
CA PHE A 271 -2.94 10.63 -6.63
C PHE A 271 -3.41 10.02 -5.30
N GLY A 272 -2.69 10.31 -4.22
CA GLY A 272 -2.94 9.75 -2.91
C GLY A 272 -4.20 10.31 -2.23
N ILE A 273 -5.02 9.46 -1.62
CA ILE A 273 -6.14 9.83 -0.74
C ILE A 273 -5.90 9.18 0.63
N ASP A 274 -5.76 9.99 1.67
CA ASP A 274 -5.66 9.51 3.06
C ASP A 274 -7.05 9.32 3.64
N VAL A 275 -7.46 8.06 3.84
CA VAL A 275 -8.79 7.72 4.36
C VAL A 275 -8.98 8.24 5.79
N TRP A 276 -7.92 8.37 6.59
CA TRP A 276 -8.01 8.88 7.96
C TRP A 276 -8.22 10.39 8.05
N ALA A 277 -8.00 11.13 6.96
CA ALA A 277 -8.12 12.59 6.96
C ALA A 277 -9.54 13.09 7.30
N GLN A 278 -10.57 12.26 7.11
CA GLN A 278 -11.96 12.60 7.44
C GLN A 278 -12.22 12.67 8.94
N ASN A 279 -11.45 11.95 9.75
CA ASN A 279 -11.68 11.86 11.19
C ASN A 279 -11.59 13.23 11.87
N HIS A 280 -12.22 13.37 13.02
CA HIS A 280 -12.02 14.56 13.84
C HIS A 280 -10.58 14.57 14.40
N GLN A 281 -9.78 15.54 13.94
CA GLN A 281 -8.37 15.62 14.31
C GLN A 281 -8.19 16.55 15.51
N LYS A 282 -7.89 15.96 16.67
CA LYS A 282 -7.63 16.67 17.93
C LYS A 282 -6.27 17.37 17.94
N ASP A 283 -5.26 16.77 17.30
CA ASP A 283 -3.93 17.36 17.16
C ASP A 283 -3.93 18.41 16.03
N SER A 284 -3.54 19.63 16.37
CA SER A 284 -3.41 20.72 15.40
C SER A 284 -2.08 20.72 14.66
N LYS A 285 -1.07 19.99 15.15
CA LYS A 285 0.30 20.00 14.62
C LYS A 285 0.51 19.04 13.45
N HIS A 286 -0.06 17.84 13.51
CA HIS A 286 0.07 16.82 12.45
C HIS A 286 -1.29 16.53 11.82
N LYS A 287 -1.84 17.53 11.13
CA LYS A 287 -3.12 17.35 10.48
C LYS A 287 -2.98 16.48 9.22
N ARG A 288 -3.71 15.38 9.18
CA ARG A 288 -3.94 14.59 7.97
C ARG A 288 -4.78 15.44 7.01
N ILE A 289 -4.35 15.52 5.76
CA ILE A 289 -5.01 16.35 4.74
C ILE A 289 -5.22 15.49 3.51
N THR A 290 -6.41 15.53 2.94
CA THR A 290 -6.68 14.96 1.63
C THR A 290 -7.70 15.80 0.87
N TRP A 291 -7.92 15.51 -0.41
CA TRP A 291 -8.98 16.12 -1.20
C TRP A 291 -10.27 15.25 -1.16
N PRO A 292 -11.47 15.84 -0.93
CA PRO A 292 -11.69 17.21 -0.52
C PRO A 292 -11.19 17.56 0.88
N LYS A 293 -10.62 18.76 1.04
CA LYS A 293 -10.09 19.22 2.34
C LYS A 293 -11.13 19.14 3.43
N LEU A 294 -12.38 19.38 3.07
CA LEU A 294 -13.54 19.16 3.92
C LEU A 294 -14.21 17.85 3.48
N PHE A 295 -14.33 16.92 4.42
CA PHE A 295 -15.00 15.61 4.26
C PHE A 295 -14.32 14.57 3.36
N GLY A 296 -13.16 14.84 2.78
CA GLY A 296 -12.36 13.85 2.05
C GLY A 296 -11.78 12.78 2.97
N GLY A 297 -11.44 11.64 2.39
CA GLY A 297 -11.14 10.42 3.14
C GLY A 297 -12.40 9.78 3.73
N GLY A 298 -12.25 8.68 4.47
CA GLY A 298 -13.34 7.94 5.09
C GLY A 298 -14.46 7.65 4.10
N THR A 299 -15.71 7.98 4.46
CA THR A 299 -16.86 7.85 3.57
C THR A 299 -16.77 8.76 2.33
N GLY A 300 -16.06 9.89 2.43
CA GLY A 300 -15.87 10.83 1.32
C GLY A 300 -14.73 10.45 0.35
N THR A 301 -14.08 9.29 0.52
CA THR A 301 -12.99 8.84 -0.36
C THR A 301 -13.39 8.86 -1.84
N GLY A 302 -14.61 8.40 -2.18
CA GLY A 302 -15.05 8.36 -3.57
C GLY A 302 -15.30 9.74 -4.22
N LEU A 303 -15.40 10.83 -3.44
CA LEU A 303 -15.40 12.20 -3.99
C LEU A 303 -14.05 12.52 -4.66
N GLY A 304 -12.95 12.11 -4.05
CA GLY A 304 -11.62 12.28 -4.64
C GLY A 304 -11.43 11.35 -5.85
N VAL A 305 -11.91 10.10 -5.76
CA VAL A 305 -11.86 9.14 -6.88
C VAL A 305 -12.62 9.67 -8.10
N GLN A 306 -13.80 10.27 -7.91
CA GLN A 306 -14.56 10.88 -8.99
C GLN A 306 -13.74 11.94 -9.72
N VAL A 307 -13.19 12.91 -8.99
CA VAL A 307 -12.43 14.02 -9.60
C VAL A 307 -11.24 13.50 -10.39
N LEU A 308 -10.51 12.52 -9.85
CA LEU A 308 -9.38 11.91 -10.56
C LEU A 308 -9.83 11.16 -11.81
N GLN A 309 -10.93 10.41 -11.72
CA GLN A 309 -11.51 9.69 -12.85
C GLN A 309 -11.96 10.65 -13.96
N GLU A 310 -12.65 11.75 -13.63
CA GLU A 310 -13.07 12.79 -14.57
C GLU A 310 -11.87 13.46 -15.28
N LEU A 311 -10.74 13.56 -14.58
CA LEU A 311 -9.47 14.03 -15.14
C LEU A 311 -8.71 12.94 -15.90
N GLY A 312 -9.15 11.68 -15.92
CA GLY A 312 -8.44 10.56 -16.55
C GLY A 312 -7.16 10.17 -15.81
N LEU A 313 -7.14 10.31 -14.49
CA LEU A 313 -6.03 10.00 -13.59
C LEU A 313 -6.38 8.80 -12.69
N ASN A 314 -5.35 8.25 -12.04
CA ASN A 314 -5.48 7.10 -11.14
C ASN A 314 -5.36 7.52 -9.67
N VAL A 315 -5.78 6.64 -8.77
CA VAL A 315 -5.86 6.91 -7.34
C VAL A 315 -5.04 5.91 -6.53
N GLY A 316 -4.34 6.42 -5.51
CA GLY A 316 -3.79 5.62 -4.42
C GLY A 316 -4.62 5.84 -3.16
N ILE A 317 -5.22 4.81 -2.57
CA ILE A 317 -6.03 4.92 -1.36
C ILE A 317 -5.22 4.39 -0.18
N PHE A 318 -4.85 5.29 0.73
CA PHE A 318 -4.03 5.01 1.88
C PHE A 318 -4.86 4.59 3.09
N ALA A 319 -4.45 3.49 3.74
CA ALA A 319 -5.07 2.90 4.93
C ALA A 319 -6.58 2.57 4.74
N PRO A 320 -6.95 1.75 3.74
CA PRO A 320 -8.35 1.43 3.46
C PRO A 320 -9.05 0.63 4.57
N ALA A 321 -8.27 0.00 5.45
CA ALA A 321 -8.76 -0.72 6.64
C ALA A 321 -9.31 0.20 7.74
N TRP A 322 -9.31 1.53 7.55
CA TRP A 322 -9.91 2.53 8.44
C TRP A 322 -11.28 2.13 8.99
N SER A 323 -12.14 1.51 8.19
CA SER A 323 -13.47 1.06 8.63
C SER A 323 -13.41 0.00 9.75
N TYR A 324 -12.36 -0.83 9.78
CA TYR A 324 -12.15 -1.86 10.80
C TYR A 324 -11.32 -1.36 11.98
N GLU A 325 -10.50 -0.33 11.78
CA GLU A 325 -9.63 0.22 12.83
C GLU A 325 -10.30 1.36 13.61
N HIS A 326 -11.08 2.21 12.94
CA HIS A 326 -11.71 3.37 13.57
C HIS A 326 -13.01 3.02 14.31
N PHE A 327 -13.76 2.01 13.84
CA PHE A 327 -15.07 1.66 14.38
C PHE A 327 -15.04 0.34 15.14
N ASN A 328 -15.65 0.34 16.32
CA ASN A 328 -15.78 -0.84 17.17
C ASN A 328 -16.99 -1.72 16.81
N CYS A 329 -17.90 -1.22 15.98
CA CYS A 329 -19.05 -1.97 15.49
C CYS A 329 -19.38 -1.59 14.05
N HIS A 330 -20.09 -2.48 13.35
CA HIS A 330 -20.57 -2.28 11.98
C HIS A 330 -19.47 -2.03 10.93
N GLN A 331 -18.25 -2.52 11.16
CA GLN A 331 -17.07 -2.32 10.32
C GLN A 331 -17.36 -2.58 8.83
N SER A 332 -17.91 -3.75 8.51
CA SER A 332 -18.24 -4.11 7.12
C SER A 332 -19.37 -3.25 6.52
N ALA A 333 -20.26 -2.69 7.34
CA ALA A 333 -21.27 -1.74 6.85
C ALA A 333 -20.66 -0.38 6.53
N VAL A 334 -19.70 0.08 7.32
CA VAL A 334 -18.90 1.28 7.03
C VAL A 334 -18.08 1.07 5.76
N GLU A 335 -17.43 -0.08 5.60
CA GLU A 335 -16.71 -0.42 4.36
C GLU A 335 -17.63 -0.34 3.13
N ARG A 336 -18.84 -0.91 3.21
CA ARG A 336 -19.85 -0.76 2.14
C ARG A 336 -20.24 0.69 1.89
N ALA A 337 -20.31 1.53 2.92
CA ALA A 337 -20.59 2.96 2.76
C ALA A 337 -19.47 3.67 1.97
N VAL A 338 -18.21 3.35 2.23
CA VAL A 338 -17.04 3.88 1.51
C VAL A 338 -17.04 3.40 0.05
N TRP A 339 -17.18 2.10 -0.18
CA TRP A 339 -17.05 1.53 -1.52
C TRP A 339 -18.28 1.74 -2.39
N ARG A 340 -19.48 1.59 -1.84
CA ARG A 340 -20.75 1.60 -2.61
C ARG A 340 -21.61 2.84 -2.38
N GLY A 341 -21.31 3.66 -1.38
CA GLY A 341 -22.19 4.76 -0.99
C GLY A 341 -23.45 4.29 -0.26
N THR A 342 -23.45 3.11 0.37
CA THR A 342 -24.61 2.70 1.19
C THR A 342 -24.77 3.57 2.44
N PRO A 343 -25.99 3.80 2.94
CA PRO A 343 -26.19 4.54 4.18
C PRO A 343 -25.45 3.90 5.36
N LEU A 344 -24.80 4.73 6.18
CA LEU A 344 -24.25 4.29 7.47
C LEU A 344 -25.35 3.79 8.41
N PRO A 345 -25.06 2.82 9.30
CA PRO A 345 -26.00 2.38 10.34
C PRO A 345 -26.45 3.52 11.24
N LYS A 346 -27.74 3.54 11.61
CA LYS A 346 -28.31 4.60 12.46
C LYS A 346 -27.76 4.60 13.88
N ASP A 347 -27.36 3.43 14.36
CA ASP A 347 -26.79 3.15 15.68
C ASP A 347 -25.26 3.13 15.66
N LEU A 348 -24.62 3.58 14.57
CA LEU A 348 -23.16 3.65 14.47
C LEU A 348 -22.59 4.58 15.56
N SER A 349 -21.74 4.01 16.42
CA SER A 349 -20.98 4.74 17.43
C SER A 349 -19.60 5.11 16.91
N CYS A 350 -19.14 6.32 17.22
CA CYS A 350 -17.87 6.86 16.75
C CYS A 350 -17.32 7.89 17.74
N GLU A 351 -16.00 7.89 17.95
CA GLU A 351 -15.31 8.85 18.81
C GLU A 351 -15.34 10.29 18.28
N CYS A 352 -15.65 10.50 16.99
CA CYS A 352 -15.81 11.80 16.38
C CYS A 352 -17.16 12.49 16.74
N ASN A 353 -17.92 11.97 17.70
CA ASN A 353 -19.15 12.57 18.21
C ASN A 353 -18.81 13.79 19.09
N PRO A 354 -19.42 14.99 18.88
CA PRO A 354 -20.58 15.31 18.05
C PRO A 354 -20.33 15.84 16.63
N GLN A 355 -19.08 15.96 16.20
CA GLN A 355 -18.76 16.50 14.88
C GLN A 355 -19.26 15.61 13.72
N ARG A 356 -19.32 14.29 13.92
CA ARG A 356 -19.78 13.25 12.97
C ARG A 356 -19.41 13.54 11.49
N PRO A 357 -18.11 13.74 11.18
CA PRO A 357 -17.68 14.13 9.83
C PRO A 357 -17.98 13.08 8.75
N HIS A 358 -18.22 11.83 9.15
CA HIS A 358 -18.56 10.71 8.26
C HIS A 358 -19.98 10.78 7.70
N GLU A 359 -20.87 11.60 8.27
CA GLU A 359 -22.30 11.70 7.89
C GLU A 359 -22.63 12.97 7.08
N THR A 360 -21.72 13.95 7.03
CA THR A 360 -22.04 15.33 6.62
C THR A 360 -21.95 15.61 5.12
N ALA A 361 -21.32 14.73 4.34
CA ALA A 361 -21.13 14.89 2.90
C ALA A 361 -22.10 14.00 2.10
N PRO A 362 -22.39 14.29 0.81
CA PRO A 362 -23.24 13.47 -0.04
C PRO A 362 -22.58 12.13 -0.43
N TYR A 363 -21.75 11.52 0.41
CA TYR A 363 -20.93 10.33 0.12
C TYR A 363 -21.75 9.17 -0.47
N GLN A 364 -23.04 9.07 -0.14
CA GLN A 364 -23.92 8.03 -0.66
C GLN A 364 -24.07 8.04 -2.18
N GLN A 365 -23.84 9.19 -2.81
CA GLN A 365 -23.86 9.34 -4.26
C GLN A 365 -22.50 9.09 -4.91
N HIS A 366 -21.44 8.91 -4.10
CA HIS A 366 -20.05 8.88 -4.56
C HIS A 366 -19.30 7.68 -4.01
N GLY A 367 -19.88 6.47 -4.11
CA GLY A 367 -19.15 5.24 -3.79
C GLY A 367 -17.97 5.03 -4.75
N ILE A 368 -16.83 4.56 -4.25
CA ILE A 368 -15.63 4.28 -5.05
C ILE A 368 -15.95 3.44 -6.32
N VAL A 369 -16.81 2.42 -6.19
CA VAL A 369 -17.16 1.50 -7.30
C VAL A 369 -17.81 2.19 -8.51
N GLN A 370 -18.33 3.41 -8.35
CA GLN A 370 -18.92 4.16 -9.46
C GLN A 370 -17.86 4.76 -10.39
N TYR A 371 -16.64 4.98 -9.87
CA TYR A 371 -15.57 5.70 -10.56
C TYR A 371 -14.29 4.88 -10.70
N ALA A 372 -14.16 3.79 -9.94
CA ALA A 372 -13.03 2.87 -10.06
C ALA A 372 -13.17 1.98 -11.31
N LYS A 373 -12.03 1.73 -11.97
CA LYS A 373 -11.97 0.78 -13.08
C LYS A 373 -12.17 -0.64 -12.55
N ALA A 374 -13.11 -1.37 -13.14
CA ALA A 374 -13.34 -2.77 -12.81
C ALA A 374 -12.40 -3.69 -13.61
N PHE A 375 -11.92 -4.71 -12.93
CA PHE A 375 -11.01 -5.73 -13.41
C PHE A 375 -11.51 -7.10 -12.89
N PRO A 376 -12.59 -7.64 -13.49
CA PRO A 376 -13.17 -8.90 -13.04
C PRO A 376 -12.14 -10.03 -13.16
N ALA A 377 -12.06 -10.86 -12.13
CA ALA A 377 -11.20 -12.03 -12.12
C ALA A 377 -11.87 -13.20 -12.86
N GLY A 378 -11.09 -13.97 -13.61
CA GLY A 378 -11.54 -15.08 -14.43
C GLY A 378 -10.88 -15.10 -15.81
N SER A 379 -11.11 -16.17 -16.56
CA SER A 379 -10.66 -16.28 -17.95
C SER A 379 -11.84 -16.53 -18.89
N ALA A 380 -11.64 -16.35 -20.20
CA ALA A 380 -12.66 -16.65 -21.20
C ALA A 380 -13.06 -18.14 -21.24
N THR A 381 -12.23 -19.04 -20.70
CA THR A 381 -12.41 -20.50 -20.83
C THR A 381 -12.74 -21.21 -19.52
N CYS A 382 -12.41 -20.61 -18.37
CA CYS A 382 -12.67 -21.19 -17.06
C CYS A 382 -12.81 -20.11 -15.99
N PHE A 383 -13.81 -20.28 -15.14
CA PHE A 383 -14.02 -19.53 -13.91
C PHE A 383 -14.64 -20.45 -12.87
N HIS A 384 -14.08 -20.43 -11.66
CA HIS A 384 -14.62 -21.16 -10.51
C HIS A 384 -14.49 -20.29 -9.27
N THR A 385 -15.57 -20.22 -8.50
CA THR A 385 -15.57 -19.67 -7.16
C THR A 385 -16.68 -20.35 -6.36
N ASN A 386 -16.43 -20.57 -5.07
CA ASN A 386 -17.45 -20.96 -4.08
C ASN A 386 -17.86 -19.76 -3.19
N PHE A 387 -17.36 -18.55 -3.51
CA PHE A 387 -17.53 -17.31 -2.75
C PHE A 387 -17.06 -17.38 -1.30
N GLU A 388 -16.14 -18.29 -0.98
CA GLU A 388 -15.53 -18.38 0.34
C GLU A 388 -14.80 -17.09 0.68
N ARG A 389 -15.19 -16.49 1.81
CA ARG A 389 -14.60 -15.25 2.33
C ARG A 389 -13.35 -15.57 3.15
N ALA A 390 -12.55 -14.55 3.46
CA ALA A 390 -11.39 -14.69 4.36
C ALA A 390 -11.76 -15.17 5.77
N PHE A 391 -13.03 -15.05 6.17
CA PHE A 391 -13.51 -15.46 7.49
C PHE A 391 -14.65 -16.46 7.36
N SER A 392 -14.54 -17.59 8.05
CA SER A 392 -15.55 -18.64 8.06
C SER A 392 -15.91 -19.04 9.49
N ARG A 393 -17.19 -19.39 9.71
CA ARG A 393 -17.67 -19.92 10.99
C ARG A 393 -17.87 -21.41 10.88
N THR A 394 -17.34 -22.14 11.86
CA THR A 394 -17.64 -23.57 12.03
C THR A 394 -19.07 -23.76 12.53
N HIS A 395 -19.57 -25.00 12.49
CA HIS A 395 -20.88 -25.35 13.02
C HIS A 395 -21.06 -24.97 14.51
N ASP A 396 -19.97 -24.99 15.28
CA ASP A 396 -19.95 -24.62 16.70
C ASP A 396 -19.81 -23.10 16.93
N GLY A 397 -19.83 -22.29 15.86
CA GLY A 397 -19.81 -20.83 15.91
C GLY A 397 -18.42 -20.19 16.01
N VAL A 398 -17.36 -20.99 16.06
CA VAL A 398 -15.96 -20.53 16.11
C VAL A 398 -15.60 -19.87 14.78
N LEU A 399 -15.05 -18.66 14.84
CA LEU A 399 -14.64 -17.89 13.67
C LEU A 399 -13.16 -18.13 13.38
N HIS A 400 -12.86 -18.52 12.14
CA HIS A 400 -11.50 -18.71 11.66
C HIS A 400 -11.17 -17.69 10.57
N ALA A 401 -9.97 -17.11 10.65
CA ALA A 401 -9.35 -16.36 9.58
C ALA A 401 -8.55 -17.31 8.69
N GLN A 402 -8.81 -17.25 7.39
CA GLN A 402 -8.13 -17.96 6.32
C GLN A 402 -7.98 -17.02 5.12
N LEU A 403 -7.31 -15.89 5.34
CA LEU A 403 -7.18 -14.82 4.35
C LEU A 403 -6.67 -15.34 3.00
N GLY A 404 -5.63 -16.17 2.99
CA GLY A 404 -5.03 -16.75 1.78
C GLY A 404 -5.96 -17.67 0.98
N SER A 405 -7.07 -18.12 1.58
CA SER A 405 -8.10 -18.96 0.96
C SER A 405 -9.29 -18.16 0.45
N GLN A 406 -9.33 -16.83 0.63
CA GLN A 406 -10.40 -16.00 0.09
C GLN A 406 -10.51 -16.20 -1.42
N ASN A 407 -11.67 -16.67 -1.86
CA ASN A 407 -11.97 -16.85 -3.27
C ASN A 407 -12.47 -15.56 -3.92
N ILE A 408 -12.59 -15.59 -5.24
CA ILE A 408 -13.07 -14.46 -6.02
C ILE A 408 -14.51 -14.13 -5.58
N GLN A 409 -14.70 -12.91 -5.09
CA GLN A 409 -15.98 -12.41 -4.61
C GLN A 409 -16.84 -11.87 -5.78
N PRO A 410 -18.16 -11.68 -5.59
CA PRO A 410 -19.07 -11.21 -6.65
C PRO A 410 -18.74 -9.84 -7.27
#